data_AF-A0A2U2TTW7-F1
#
_entry.id   AF-A0A2U2TTW7-F1
#
_cell.length_a   1.000
_cell.length_b   1.000
_cell.length_c   1.000
_cell.angle_alpha   90.00
_cell.angle_beta   90.00
_cell.angle_gamma   90.00
#
_symmetry.space_group_name_H-M   'P 1'
#
loop_
_entity.id
_entity.type
_entity.pdbx_description
1 polymer ?
#
loop_
_entity_poly.entity_id
_entity_poly.type
_entity_poly.pdbx_seq_one_letter_code
_entity_poly.pdbx_strand_id
1 'polypeptide(L)'
;MCMEIYRLLSETQTMLAGYYWVMEYTPDKGLHIHFIGYLDGQRYKKSYRLSRQLGDIWRRITEGEGYFHLCRAKDKYPVRIDHVIHYSDKS
;
A
#
# COMPACT_ATOMS: atom_id res chain seq x y z
N MET A 1 10.17 9.46 -8.30
CA MET A 1 9.12 8.99 -7.37
C MET A 1 7.68 9.07 -7.91
N CYS A 2 7.26 10.18 -8.54
CA CYS A 2 5.91 10.30 -9.10
C CYS A 2 5.65 9.35 -10.29
N MET A 3 6.61 9.16 -11.19
CA MET A 3 6.43 8.27 -12.34
C MET A 3 6.36 6.80 -11.92
N GLU A 4 7.12 6.43 -10.90
CA GLU A 4 7.19 5.11 -10.32
C GLU A 4 5.88 4.74 -9.62
N ILE A 5 5.23 5.69 -8.93
CA ILE A 5 3.90 5.44 -8.36
C ILE A 5 2.86 5.25 -9.47
N TYR A 6 2.90 6.03 -10.56
CA TYR A 6 1.99 5.82 -11.70
C TYR A 6 2.19 4.44 -12.35
N ARG A 7 3.44 3.98 -12.47
CA ARG A 7 3.75 2.61 -12.94
C ARG A 7 3.20 1.56 -11.96
N LEU A 8 3.37 1.75 -10.66
CA LEU A 8 2.84 0.81 -9.65
C LEU A 8 1.32 0.73 -9.76
N LEU A 9 0.64 1.87 -9.86
CA LEU A 9 -0.82 1.92 -10.02
C LEU A 9 -1.29 1.25 -11.31
N SER A 10 -0.60 1.52 -12.42
CA SER A 10 -0.91 0.90 -13.72
C SER A 10 -0.80 -0.63 -13.67
N GLU A 11 0.27 -1.15 -13.07
CA GLU A 11 0.50 -2.60 -12.98
C GLU A 11 -0.41 -3.30 -11.97
N THR A 12 -0.98 -2.57 -11.01
CA THR A 12 -1.74 -3.15 -9.90
C THR A 12 -3.24 -2.89 -9.99
N GLN A 13 -3.70 -2.23 -11.06
CA GLN A 13 -5.09 -1.82 -11.25
C GLN A 13 -6.12 -2.95 -11.11
N THR A 14 -5.78 -4.18 -11.50
CA THR A 14 -6.69 -5.35 -11.42
C THR A 14 -6.58 -6.12 -10.09
N MET A 15 -5.62 -5.74 -9.24
CA MET A 15 -5.34 -6.37 -7.94
C MET A 15 -6.05 -5.63 -6.81
N LEU A 16 -6.31 -4.33 -6.97
CA LEU A 16 -6.81 -3.44 -5.94
C LEU A 16 -8.27 -3.06 -6.23
N ALA A 17 -9.10 -2.99 -5.19
CA ALA A 17 -10.44 -2.40 -5.26
C ALA A 17 -10.38 -0.86 -5.22
N GLY A 18 -9.29 -0.31 -4.68
CA GLY A 18 -9.01 1.11 -4.63
C GLY A 18 -7.65 1.35 -3.98
N TYR A 19 -7.20 2.61 -3.97
CA TYR A 19 -5.93 2.98 -3.36
C TYR A 19 -5.93 4.43 -2.88
N TYR A 20 -5.01 4.74 -1.99
CA TYR A 20 -4.63 6.10 -1.62
C TYR A 20 -3.13 6.16 -1.44
N TRP A 21 -2.52 7.31 -1.75
CA TRP A 21 -1.10 7.50 -1.50
C TRP A 21 -0.80 8.97 -1.22
N VAL A 22 0.28 9.20 -0.49
CA VAL A 22 0.83 10.53 -0.22
C VAL A 22 2.34 10.48 -0.35
N MET A 23 2.90 11.59 -0.79
CA MET A 23 4.34 11.82 -0.82
C MET A 23 4.74 12.70 0.35
N GLU A 24 5.72 12.26 1.11
CA GLU A 24 6.22 12.95 2.30
C GLU A 24 7.73 13.14 2.21
N TYR A 25 8.23 14.14 2.94
CA TYR A 25 9.66 14.38 3.10
C TYR A 25 9.97 14.50 4.58
N THR A 26 10.96 13.74 5.05
CA THR A 26 11.57 13.95 6.37
C THR A 26 13.08 14.08 6.23
N PRO A 27 13.76 14.89 7.07
CA PRO A 27 15.22 15.04 6.96
C PRO A 27 16.00 13.73 7.10
N ASP A 28 15.47 12.74 7.83
CA ASP A 28 16.12 11.45 8.09
C ASP A 28 15.82 10.37 7.04
N LYS A 29 14.65 10.43 6.36
CA LYS A 29 14.25 9.44 5.32
C LYS A 29 14.30 9.99 3.91
N GLY A 30 14.46 11.30 3.76
CA GLY A 30 14.28 11.99 2.49
C GLY A 30 12.85 11.86 1.98
N LEU A 31 12.71 11.93 0.67
CA LEU A 31 11.43 11.77 -0.02
C LEU A 31 10.98 10.30 0.04
N HIS A 32 9.73 10.06 0.42
CA HIS A 32 9.15 8.72 0.43
C HIS A 32 7.63 8.75 0.19
N ILE A 33 7.06 7.59 -0.11
CA ILE A 33 5.63 7.42 -0.36
C ILE A 33 5.02 6.54 0.71
N HIS A 34 3.92 7.03 1.29
CA HIS A 34 2.96 6.18 2.00
C HIS A 34 1.89 5.72 1.02
N PHE A 35 1.73 4.42 0.88
CA PHE A 35 0.76 3.79 -0.03
C PHE A 35 -0.18 2.88 0.74
N ILE A 36 -1.48 3.00 0.45
CA ILE A 36 -2.54 2.12 0.97
C ILE A 36 -3.30 1.55 -0.23
N GLY A 37 -3.44 0.23 -0.25
CA GLY A 37 -4.27 -0.49 -1.21
C GLY A 37 -5.45 -1.15 -0.52
N TYR A 38 -6.66 -0.90 -1.01
CA TYR A 38 -7.88 -1.56 -0.58
C TYR A 38 -8.09 -2.82 -1.41
N LEU A 39 -8.48 -3.90 -0.76
CA LEU A 39 -8.66 -5.22 -1.38
C LEU A 39 -10.12 -5.63 -1.31
N ASP A 40 -10.60 -6.28 -2.37
CA ASP A 40 -11.88 -6.98 -2.31
C ASP A 40 -11.76 -8.20 -1.38
N GLY A 41 -12.39 -8.11 -0.20
CA GLY A 41 -12.38 -9.16 0.80
C GLY A 41 -13.08 -10.46 0.36
N GLN A 42 -13.97 -10.40 -0.63
CA GLN A 42 -14.58 -11.61 -1.20
C GLN A 42 -13.57 -12.40 -2.04
N ARG A 43 -12.64 -11.69 -2.71
CA ARG A 43 -11.58 -12.27 -3.53
C ARG A 43 -10.34 -12.64 -2.73
N TYR A 44 -10.01 -11.88 -1.68
CA TYR A 44 -8.76 -12.00 -0.94
C TYR A 44 -8.98 -12.10 0.57
N LYS A 45 -8.66 -13.26 1.15
CA LYS A 45 -8.78 -13.50 2.61
C LYS A 45 -7.58 -13.00 3.43
N LYS A 46 -6.46 -12.66 2.79
CA LYS A 46 -5.21 -12.21 3.46
C LYS A 46 -4.49 -11.16 2.62
N SER A 47 -4.26 -9.98 3.20
CA SER A 47 -3.54 -8.87 2.54
C SER A 47 -2.05 -9.14 2.36
N TYR A 48 -1.42 -9.89 3.28
CA TYR A 48 0.03 -10.08 3.33
C TYR A 48 0.67 -10.49 2.00
N ARG A 49 0.08 -11.47 1.30
CA ARG A 49 0.63 -11.96 0.01
C ARG A 49 0.64 -10.85 -1.04
N LEU A 50 -0.47 -10.10 -1.15
CA LEU A 50 -0.58 -8.99 -2.08
C LEU A 50 0.36 -7.86 -1.70
N SER A 51 0.49 -7.53 -0.41
CA SER A 51 1.45 -6.52 0.05
C SER A 51 2.90 -6.87 -0.30
N ARG A 52 3.27 -8.16 -0.23
CA ARG A 52 4.59 -8.63 -0.70
C ARG A 52 4.76 -8.47 -2.21
N GLN A 53 3.74 -8.87 -2.98
CA GLN A 53 3.75 -8.69 -4.43
C GLN A 53 3.88 -7.21 -4.84
N LEU A 54 3.15 -6.30 -4.18
CA LEU A 54 3.29 -4.86 -4.39
C LEU A 54 4.72 -4.38 -4.12
N GLY A 55 5.35 -4.86 -3.05
CA GLY A 55 6.73 -4.55 -2.73
C GLY A 55 7.74 -5.08 -3.76
N ASP A 56 7.50 -6.27 -4.31
CA ASP A 56 8.35 -6.83 -5.37
C ASP A 56 8.18 -6.07 -6.71
N ILE A 57 6.95 -5.64 -7.04
CA ILE A 57 6.67 -4.74 -8.17
C ILE A 57 7.38 -3.40 -7.98
N TRP A 58 7.28 -2.80 -6.79
CA TRP A 58 7.95 -1.54 -6.47
C TRP A 58 9.46 -1.63 -6.67
N ARG A 59 10.09 -2.68 -6.15
CA ARG A 59 11.52 -2.93 -6.33
C ARG A 59 11.89 -3.04 -7.81
N ARG A 60 11.07 -3.71 -8.62
CA ARG A 60 11.31 -3.82 -10.07
C ARG A 60 11.15 -2.47 -10.78
N ILE A 61 10.09 -1.72 -10.49
CA ILE A 61 9.82 -0.42 -11.12
C ILE A 61 10.92 0.60 -10.84
N THR A 62 11.51 0.51 -9.65
CA THR A 62 12.62 1.36 -9.18
C THR A 62 13.99 0.78 -9.52
N GLU A 63 14.06 -0.28 -10.33
CA GLU A 63 15.31 -0.92 -10.76
C GLU A 63 16.21 -1.36 -9.60
N GLY A 64 15.62 -1.66 -8.44
CA GLY A 64 16.32 -2.09 -7.23
C GLY A 64 16.65 -0.96 -6.25
N GLU A 65 16.55 0.31 -6.66
CA GLU A 65 16.87 1.47 -5.80
C GLU A 65 15.81 1.72 -4.72
N GLY A 66 14.55 1.34 -5.00
CA GLY A 66 13.44 1.51 -4.07
C GLY A 66 13.35 0.38 -3.05
N TYR A 67 13.29 0.74 -1.76
CA TYR A 67 12.89 -0.17 -0.69
C TYR A 67 11.43 0.05 -0.29
N PHE A 68 10.85 -0.93 0.39
CA PHE A 68 9.50 -0.83 0.95
C PHE A 68 9.47 -1.37 2.37
N HIS A 69 8.56 -0.83 3.18
CA HIS A 69 8.28 -1.33 4.52
C HIS A 69 6.81 -1.70 4.61
N LEU A 70 6.53 -2.96 5.00
CA LEU A 70 5.16 -3.39 5.28
C LEU A 70 4.77 -2.91 6.68
N CYS A 71 3.96 -1.85 6.73
CA CYS A 71 3.38 -1.36 7.96
C CYS A 71 2.52 -2.45 8.61
N ARG A 72 2.77 -2.70 9.90
CA ARG A 72 1.91 -3.54 10.75
C ARG A 72 1.06 -2.64 11.63
N ALA A 73 -0.17 -3.06 11.89
CA ALA A 73 -1.01 -2.42 12.90
C ALA A 73 -0.26 -2.37 14.24
N LYS A 74 -0.38 -1.24 14.93
CA LYS A 74 0.15 -1.04 16.28
C LYS A 74 -0.99 -0.50 17.14
N ASP A 75 -1.10 -1.01 18.36
CA ASP A 75 -2.21 -0.67 19.27
C ASP A 75 -2.28 0.82 19.63
N LYS A 76 -1.16 1.53 19.49
CA LYS A 76 -1.09 2.99 19.71
C LYS A 76 -1.81 3.82 18.65
N TYR A 77 -2.18 3.24 17.51
CA TYR A 77 -2.88 3.98 16.46
C TYR A 77 -4.39 3.87 16.68
N PRO A 78 -5.12 5.01 16.65
CA PRO A 78 -6.57 5.00 16.88
C PRO A 78 -7.35 4.31 15.77
N VAL A 79 -6.75 4.18 14.58
CA VAL A 79 -7.34 3.54 13.41
C VAL A 79 -6.50 2.33 13.00
N ARG A 80 -7.18 1.21 12.79
CA ARG A 80 -6.55 -0.06 12.41
C ARG A 80 -6.56 -0.23 10.89
N ILE A 81 -5.37 -0.18 10.28
CA ILE A 81 -5.20 -0.37 8.83
C ILE A 81 -5.48 -1.80 8.34
N ASP A 82 -5.52 -2.77 9.26
CA ASP A 82 -5.75 -4.19 9.00
C ASP A 82 -7.21 -4.60 9.25
N HIS A 83 -8.09 -3.62 9.51
CA HIS A 83 -9.51 -3.88 9.69
C HIS A 83 -10.20 -4.16 8.34
N VAL A 84 -11.09 -5.15 8.33
CA VAL A 84 -11.95 -5.44 7.19
C VAL A 84 -13.17 -4.54 7.31
N ILE A 85 -13.34 -3.62 6.36
CA ILE A 85 -14.51 -2.75 6.30
C ILE A 85 -15.66 -3.52 5.64
N HIS A 86 -16.76 -3.70 6.35
CA HIS A 86 -17.98 -4.29 5.85
C HIS A 86 -18.94 -3.22 5.34
N TYR A 87 -19.77 -3.55 4.34
CA TYR A 87 -20.71 -2.57 3.76
C TYR A 87 -21.74 -2.04 4.77
N SER A 88 -21.95 -2.76 5.88
CA SER A 88 -22.86 -2.38 6.96
C SER A 88 -22.18 -1.63 8.11
N ASP A 89 -20.87 -1.40 8.03
CA ASP A 89 -20.16 -0.62 9.04
C ASP A 89 -20.64 0.82 8.99
N LYS A 90 -20.88 1.41 10.16
CA LYS A 90 -21.29 2.81 10.27
C LYS A 90 -20.06 3.71 10.09
N SER A 91 -20.17 4.68 9.20
CA SER A 91 -19.20 5.78 9.00
C SER A 91 -19.13 6.71 10.20
#